data_AF-A0A5C5R6V9-F1
#
_entry.id   AF-A0A5C5R6V9-F1
#
_cell.length_a   1.000
_cell.length_b   1.000
_cell.length_c   1.000
_cell.angle_alpha   90.00
_cell.angle_beta   90.00
_cell.angle_gamma   90.00
#
_symmetry.space_group_name_H-M   'P 1'
#
loop_
_entity.id
_entity.type
_entity.pdbx_description
1 polymer ?
#
loop_
_entity_poly.entity_id
_entity_poly.type
_entity_poly.pdbx_seq_one_letter_code
_entity_poly.pdbx_strand_id
1 'polypeptide(L)'
;VKWVLKRSAREAAVFGMGGIFSNNVMIGIPLIMLFMGSEAIAVSALVISFNALLLWSLVSVAIEWADHGSLSLKGFLLTFRGVLKNPIVVGIMLGLLVSFLRVPIPTFATHTIEMFSDMVAPLSLLVLGMGLAKYRLGANLKLSLNITFFKLILHPLIIWGVALLMGLPPFETKA
;
A
#
# COMPACT_ATOMS: atom_id res chain seq x y z
N VAL A 1 -19.54 2.73 4.93
CA VAL A 1 -19.11 4.15 4.78
C VAL A 1 -20.20 5.04 4.19
N LYS A 2 -20.77 4.77 3.00
CA LYS A 2 -21.92 5.54 2.45
C LYS A 2 -23.13 5.54 3.39
N TRP A 3 -23.47 4.38 3.94
CA TRP A 3 -24.61 4.16 4.85
C TRP A 3 -24.34 4.52 6.32
N VAL A 4 -23.08 4.43 6.76
CA VAL A 4 -22.69 4.64 8.18
C VAL A 4 -22.21 6.07 8.44
N LEU A 5 -21.57 6.72 7.46
CA LEU A 5 -21.00 8.07 7.59
C LEU A 5 -21.69 9.12 6.71
N LYS A 6 -22.75 8.76 5.97
CA LYS A 6 -23.54 9.66 5.08
C LYS A 6 -22.68 10.46 4.09
N ARG A 7 -21.70 9.80 3.44
CA ARG A 7 -20.76 10.43 2.50
C ARG A 7 -21.05 10.07 1.05
N SER A 8 -20.61 10.91 0.12
CA SER A 8 -20.67 10.61 -1.32
C SER A 8 -19.91 9.32 -1.64
N ALA A 9 -20.27 8.64 -2.75
CA ALA A 9 -19.60 7.40 -3.12
C ALA A 9 -18.09 7.58 -3.34
N ARG A 10 -17.68 8.76 -3.85
CA ARG A 10 -16.28 9.13 -4.05
C ARG A 10 -15.53 9.31 -2.73
N GLU A 11 -16.10 10.06 -1.78
CA GLU A 11 -15.52 10.21 -0.44
C GLU A 11 -15.42 8.85 0.28
N ALA A 12 -16.39 7.96 0.06
CA ALA A 12 -16.35 6.61 0.63
C ALA A 12 -15.24 5.74 0.04
N ALA A 13 -14.97 5.85 -1.27
CA ALA A 13 -13.86 5.15 -1.93
C ALA A 13 -12.50 5.67 -1.44
N VAL A 14 -12.34 7.00 -1.32
CA VAL A 14 -11.11 7.61 -0.78
C VAL A 14 -10.91 7.26 0.70
N PHE A 15 -11.97 7.25 1.50
CA PHE A 15 -11.92 6.80 2.89
C PHE A 15 -11.51 5.32 2.99
N GLY A 16 -12.11 4.47 2.14
CA GLY A 16 -11.76 3.06 2.03
C GLY A 16 -10.27 2.88 1.74
N MET A 17 -9.75 3.61 0.74
CA MET A 17 -8.31 3.65 0.44
C MET A 17 -7.50 4.03 1.68
N GLY A 18 -7.86 5.11 2.39
CA GLY A 18 -7.14 5.53 3.61
C GLY A 18 -7.13 4.46 4.71
N GLY A 19 -8.18 3.64 4.78
CA GLY A 19 -8.32 2.51 5.71
C GLY A 19 -7.50 1.26 5.35
N ILE A 20 -7.32 0.97 4.06
CA ILE A 20 -6.61 -0.23 3.60
C ILE A 20 -5.17 0.04 3.13
N PHE A 21 -4.82 1.30 2.87
CA PHE A 21 -3.47 1.68 2.45
C PHE A 21 -2.47 1.34 3.56
N SER A 22 -1.61 0.36 3.28
CA SER A 22 -0.63 -0.16 4.23
C SER A 22 0.75 0.42 3.97
N ASN A 23 1.56 0.54 5.02
CA ASN A 23 2.95 0.98 4.93
C ASN A 23 3.92 -0.21 4.83
N ASN A 24 3.64 -1.11 3.89
CA ASN A 24 4.41 -2.35 3.72
C ASN A 24 5.88 -2.08 3.35
N VAL A 25 6.17 -0.96 2.69
CA VAL A 25 7.53 -0.62 2.29
C VAL A 25 8.33 -0.05 3.46
N MET A 26 7.83 0.97 4.18
CA MET A 26 8.63 1.60 5.24
C MET A 26 8.69 0.76 6.53
N ILE A 27 7.62 0.03 6.86
CA ILE A 27 7.55 -0.74 8.11
C ILE A 27 7.64 -2.25 7.83
N GLY A 28 6.97 -2.74 6.78
CA GLY A 28 6.91 -4.16 6.47
C GLY A 28 8.27 -4.76 6.07
N ILE A 29 9.02 -4.12 5.17
CA ILE A 29 10.33 -4.63 4.73
C ILE A 29 11.31 -4.73 5.91
N PRO A 30 11.53 -3.69 6.74
CA PRO A 30 12.42 -3.81 7.90
C PRO A 30 12.01 -4.91 8.88
N LEU A 31 10.71 -5.08 9.16
CA LEU A 31 10.23 -6.14 10.04
C LEU A 31 10.47 -7.53 9.45
N ILE A 32 10.17 -7.73 8.17
CA ILE A 32 10.42 -9.01 7.50
C ILE A 32 11.91 -9.33 7.46
N MET A 33 12.77 -8.34 7.19
CA MET A 33 14.22 -8.52 7.26
C MET A 33 14.69 -8.91 8.66
N LEU A 34 14.10 -8.31 9.70
CA LEU A 34 14.44 -8.60 11.10
C LEU A 34 14.09 -10.05 11.50
N PHE A 35 12.92 -10.54 11.08
CA PHE A 35 12.42 -11.86 11.50
C PHE A 35 12.77 -13.00 10.54
N MET A 36 12.89 -12.72 9.24
CA MET A 36 13.01 -13.71 8.16
C MET A 36 14.28 -13.55 7.31
N GLY A 37 15.11 -12.53 7.57
CA GLY A 37 16.35 -12.30 6.84
C GLY A 37 16.15 -11.73 5.42
N SER A 38 17.26 -11.63 4.68
CA SER A 38 17.30 -11.01 3.35
C SER A 38 16.61 -11.83 2.25
N GLU A 39 16.46 -13.14 2.45
CA GLU A 39 15.81 -14.04 1.48
C GLU A 39 14.32 -13.70 1.27
N ALA A 40 13.67 -13.15 2.29
CA ALA A 40 12.27 -12.77 2.23
C ALA A 40 12.00 -11.46 1.45
N ILE A 41 13.05 -10.72 1.05
CA ILE A 41 12.92 -9.44 0.32
C ILE A 41 12.28 -9.67 -1.06
N ALA A 42 12.69 -10.71 -1.78
CA ALA A 42 12.16 -11.00 -3.11
C ALA A 42 10.65 -11.32 -3.06
N VAL A 43 10.23 -12.13 -2.08
CA VAL A 43 8.82 -12.46 -1.85
C VAL A 43 8.03 -11.22 -1.44
N SER A 44 8.59 -10.39 -0.56
CA SER A 44 7.98 -9.13 -0.11
C SER A 44 7.76 -8.15 -1.26
N ALA A 45 8.72 -8.03 -2.18
CA ALA A 45 8.60 -7.18 -3.37
C ALA A 45 7.44 -7.62 -4.27
N LEU A 46 7.22 -8.93 -4.43
CA LEU A 46 6.06 -9.47 -5.16
C LEU A 46 4.75 -9.12 -4.45
N VAL A 47 4.66 -9.36 -3.14
CA VAL A 47 3.46 -9.03 -2.35
C VAL A 47 3.14 -7.53 -2.42
N ILE A 48 4.14 -6.67 -2.29
CA ILE A 48 4.00 -5.21 -2.40
C ILE A 48 3.50 -4.82 -3.79
N SER A 49 4.03 -5.44 -4.85
CA SER A 49 3.58 -5.20 -6.23
C SER A 49 2.11 -5.54 -6.42
N PHE A 50 1.72 -6.76 -6.04
CA PHE A 50 0.33 -7.21 -6.16
C PHE A 50 -0.60 -6.35 -5.31
N ASN A 51 -0.20 -6.02 -4.09
CA ASN A 51 -0.97 -5.11 -3.24
C ASN A 51 -1.14 -3.74 -3.89
N ALA A 52 -0.08 -3.13 -4.44
CA ALA A 52 -0.18 -1.85 -5.13
C ALA A 52 -1.10 -1.93 -6.36
N LEU A 53 -0.92 -2.95 -7.20
CA LEU A 53 -1.75 -3.18 -8.39
C LEU A 53 -3.22 -3.33 -8.03
N LEU A 54 -3.55 -4.19 -7.05
CA LEU A 54 -4.92 -4.42 -6.60
C LEU A 54 -5.51 -3.15 -5.99
N LEU A 55 -4.78 -2.50 -5.09
CA LEU A 55 -5.25 -1.32 -4.40
C LEU A 55 -5.58 -0.18 -5.37
N TRP A 56 -4.65 0.15 -6.27
CA TRP A 56 -4.86 1.21 -7.24
C TRP A 56 -5.97 0.87 -8.23
N SER A 57 -6.05 -0.39 -8.69
CA SER A 57 -7.11 -0.83 -9.58
C SER A 57 -8.50 -0.74 -8.92
N LEU A 58 -8.63 -1.27 -7.70
CA LEU A 58 -9.90 -1.28 -6.95
C LEU A 58 -10.37 0.14 -6.61
N VAL A 59 -9.45 1.02 -6.22
CA VAL A 59 -9.79 2.43 -5.98
C VAL A 59 -10.28 3.09 -7.25
N SER A 60 -9.54 2.96 -8.35
CA SER A 60 -9.92 3.62 -9.60
C SER A 60 -11.26 3.11 -10.10
N VAL A 61 -11.53 1.80 -9.99
CA VAL A 61 -12.84 1.20 -10.25
C VAL A 61 -13.91 1.78 -9.33
N ALA A 62 -13.64 1.90 -8.03
CA ALA A 62 -14.58 2.46 -7.07
C ALA A 62 -14.90 3.94 -7.33
N ILE A 63 -13.91 4.73 -7.77
CA ILE A 63 -14.08 6.15 -8.14
C ILE A 63 -14.86 6.26 -9.45
N GLU A 64 -14.52 5.48 -10.48
CA GLU A 64 -15.24 5.45 -11.76
C GLU A 64 -16.72 5.09 -11.54
N TRP A 65 -16.99 4.05 -10.74
CA TRP A 65 -18.34 3.67 -10.36
C TRP A 65 -19.04 4.79 -9.58
N ALA A 66 -18.34 5.47 -8.69
CA ALA A 66 -18.89 6.57 -7.92
C ALA A 66 -19.27 7.79 -8.78
N ASP A 67 -18.49 8.08 -9.83
CA ASP A 67 -18.70 9.24 -10.71
C ASP A 67 -19.73 8.95 -11.81
N HIS A 68 -19.76 7.72 -12.36
CA HIS A 68 -20.55 7.38 -13.55
C HIS A 68 -21.64 6.33 -13.34
N GLY A 69 -21.73 5.70 -12.16
CA GLY A 69 -22.75 4.70 -11.82
C GLY A 69 -22.68 3.38 -12.60
N SER A 70 -21.69 3.23 -13.49
CA SER A 70 -21.47 2.05 -14.32
C SER A 70 -19.98 1.84 -14.58
N LEU A 71 -19.57 0.60 -14.80
CA LEU A 71 -18.22 0.29 -15.27
C LEU A 71 -18.16 0.54 -16.76
N SER A 72 -17.47 1.61 -17.16
CA SER A 72 -17.19 1.87 -18.56
C SER A 72 -15.86 1.22 -18.98
N LEU A 73 -15.79 0.66 -20.19
CA LEU A 73 -14.54 0.16 -20.76
C LEU A 73 -13.46 1.26 -20.80
N LYS A 74 -13.89 2.51 -21.00
CA LYS A 74 -13.05 3.71 -21.00
C LYS A 74 -12.44 3.96 -19.61
N GLY A 75 -13.22 3.84 -18.54
CA GLY A 75 -12.78 3.95 -17.15
C GLY A 75 -11.79 2.86 -16.76
N PHE A 76 -12.02 1.63 -17.23
CA PHE A 76 -11.06 0.54 -17.07
C PHE A 76 -9.73 0.84 -17.78
N LEU A 77 -9.75 1.30 -19.03
CA LEU A 77 -8.53 1.67 -19.75
C LEU A 77 -7.78 2.84 -19.08
N LEU A 78 -8.50 3.85 -18.57
CA LEU A 78 -7.90 4.95 -17.83
C LEU A 78 -7.24 4.47 -16.53
N THR A 79 -7.91 3.57 -15.81
CA THR A 79 -7.39 2.91 -14.60
C THR A 79 -6.13 2.12 -14.91
N PHE A 80 -6.18 1.22 -15.88
CA PHE A 80 -5.07 0.37 -16.29
C PHE A 80 -3.86 1.22 -16.71
N ARG A 81 -4.10 2.28 -17.48
CA ARG A 81 -3.06 3.24 -17.87
C ARG A 81 -2.51 4.01 -16.67
N GLY A 82 -3.32 4.33 -15.67
CA GLY A 82 -2.88 4.95 -14.42
C GLY A 82 -1.96 4.03 -13.61
N VAL A 83 -2.32 2.76 -13.51
CA VAL A 83 -1.53 1.73 -12.84
C VAL A 83 -0.18 1.52 -13.53
N LEU A 84 -0.16 1.39 -14.86
CA LEU A 84 1.09 1.25 -15.62
C LEU A 84 1.99 2.48 -15.59
N LYS A 85 1.44 3.65 -15.29
CA LYS A 85 2.21 4.89 -15.10
C LYS A 85 2.66 5.10 -13.66
N ASN A 86 2.26 4.25 -12.72
CA ASN A 86 2.65 4.37 -11.34
C ASN A 86 4.15 4.05 -11.19
N PRO A 87 4.98 4.99 -10.72
CA PRO A 87 6.43 4.78 -10.60
C PRO A 87 6.80 3.57 -9.73
N ILE A 88 6.01 3.26 -8.71
CA ILE A 88 6.21 2.08 -7.85
C ILE A 88 6.02 0.80 -8.68
N VAL A 89 4.93 0.72 -9.44
CA VAL A 89 4.64 -0.44 -10.29
C VAL A 89 5.72 -0.62 -11.35
N VAL A 90 6.07 0.46 -12.06
CA VAL A 90 7.13 0.45 -13.08
C VAL A 90 8.46 0.00 -12.48
N GLY A 91 8.84 0.56 -11.33
CA GLY A 91 10.09 0.22 -10.64
C GLY A 91 10.17 -1.26 -10.29
N ILE A 92 9.11 -1.85 -9.74
CA ILE A 92 9.13 -3.27 -9.38
C ILE A 92 9.10 -4.17 -10.63
N MET A 93 8.34 -3.82 -11.66
CA MET A 93 8.34 -4.55 -12.93
C MET A 93 9.72 -4.55 -13.59
N LEU A 94 10.42 -3.40 -13.60
CA LEU A 94 11.79 -3.31 -14.10
C LEU A 94 12.77 -4.14 -13.25
N GLY A 95 12.68 -4.05 -11.92
CA GLY A 95 13.51 -4.85 -11.01
C GLY A 95 13.32 -6.36 -11.20
N LEU A 96 12.07 -6.80 -11.33
CA LEU A 96 11.74 -8.20 -11.62
C LEU A 96 12.24 -8.64 -12.99
N LEU A 97 12.10 -7.79 -14.02
CA LEU A 97 12.58 -8.10 -15.37
C LEU A 97 14.10 -8.28 -15.39
N VAL A 98 14.84 -7.37 -14.73
CA VAL A 98 16.30 -7.44 -14.61
C VAL A 98 16.74 -8.68 -13.83
N SER A 99 16.04 -9.01 -12.73
CA SER A 99 16.28 -10.22 -11.94
C SER A 99 16.03 -11.50 -12.76
N PHE A 100 14.93 -11.55 -13.51
CA PHE A 100 14.56 -12.69 -14.34
C PHE A 100 15.53 -12.92 -15.50
N LEU A 101 15.93 -11.85 -16.18
CA LEU A 101 16.90 -11.89 -17.28
C LEU A 101 18.35 -12.11 -16.81
N ARG A 102 18.60 -12.07 -15.49
CA ARG A 102 19.93 -12.17 -14.86
C ARG A 102 20.94 -11.21 -15.49
N VAL A 103 20.49 -10.00 -15.84
CA VAL A 103 21.36 -9.00 -16.47
C VAL A 103 22.44 -8.61 -15.46
N PRO A 104 23.73 -8.73 -15.79
CA PRO A 104 24.80 -8.32 -14.90
C PRO A 104 24.75 -6.79 -14.74
N ILE A 105 24.44 -6.33 -13.52
CA ILE A 105 24.42 -4.92 -13.18
C ILE A 105 25.83 -4.52 -12.71
N PRO A 106 26.45 -3.47 -13.28
CA PRO A 106 27.72 -2.95 -12.78
C PRO A 106 27.64 -2.55 -11.31
N THR A 107 28.71 -2.75 -10.56
CA THR A 107 28.78 -2.45 -9.11
C THR A 107 28.44 -0.99 -8.80
N PHE A 108 28.90 -0.05 -9.63
CA PHE A 108 28.56 1.38 -9.50
C PHE A 108 27.04 1.64 -9.55
N ALA A 109 26.31 0.97 -10.44
CA ALA A 109 24.87 1.14 -10.55
C ALA A 109 24.14 0.57 -9.33
N THR A 110 24.58 -0.60 -8.85
CA THR A 110 24.01 -1.23 -7.64
C THR A 110 24.21 -0.35 -6.41
N HIS A 111 25.43 0.11 -6.15
CA HIS A 111 25.72 1.02 -5.02
C HIS A 111 24.89 2.32 -5.11
N THR A 112 24.74 2.88 -6.32
CA THR A 112 23.93 4.09 -6.51
C THR A 112 22.47 3.84 -6.13
N ILE A 113 21.89 2.72 -6.58
CA ILE A 113 20.50 2.33 -6.27
C ILE A 113 20.33 2.11 -4.75
N GLU A 114 21.29 1.45 -4.10
CA GLU A 114 21.27 1.22 -2.65
C GLU A 114 21.28 2.55 -1.88
N MET A 115 22.16 3.48 -2.24
CA MET A 115 22.19 4.81 -1.62
C MET A 115 20.84 5.54 -1.74
N PHE A 116 20.18 5.47 -2.90
CA PHE A 116 18.84 6.05 -3.06
C PHE A 116 17.81 5.31 -2.20
N SER A 117 17.86 3.98 -2.17
CA SER A 117 16.95 3.13 -1.39
C SER A 117 16.98 3.49 0.10
N ASP A 118 18.16 3.66 0.67
CA ASP A 118 18.35 4.02 2.08
C ASP A 118 17.75 5.39 2.43
N MET A 119 17.71 6.32 1.46
CA MET A 119 17.12 7.63 1.64
C MET A 119 15.58 7.65 1.51
N VAL A 120 14.95 6.60 0.97
CA VAL A 120 13.50 6.59 0.69
C VAL A 120 12.69 6.77 1.97
N ALA A 121 13.03 6.05 3.05
CA ALA A 121 12.29 6.12 4.31
C ALA A 121 12.32 7.52 4.96
N PRO A 122 13.49 8.15 5.18
CA PRO A 122 13.54 9.49 5.77
C PRO A 122 12.91 10.56 4.86
N LEU A 123 13.11 10.49 3.53
CA LEU A 123 12.48 11.44 2.60
C LEU A 123 10.96 11.30 2.58
N SER A 124 10.43 10.08 2.66
CA SER A 124 8.98 9.83 2.71
C SER A 124 8.35 10.47 3.96
N LEU A 125 9.01 10.35 5.13
CA LEU A 125 8.57 11.00 6.36
C LEU A 125 8.62 12.53 6.26
N LEU A 126 9.68 13.08 5.68
CA LEU A 126 9.81 14.52 5.46
C LEU A 126 8.68 15.06 4.57
N VAL A 127 8.45 14.42 3.41
CA VAL A 127 7.40 14.81 2.46
C VAL A 127 6.01 14.67 3.09
N LEU A 128 5.77 13.61 3.85
CA LEU A 128 4.52 13.44 4.62
C LEU A 128 4.33 14.60 5.60
N GLY A 129 5.38 14.97 6.35
CA GLY A 129 5.36 16.10 7.27
C GLY A 129 5.06 17.43 6.57
N MET A 130 5.70 17.68 5.42
CA MET A 130 5.42 18.86 4.58
C MET A 130 3.98 18.87 4.06
N GLY A 131 3.44 17.70 3.70
CA GLY A 131 2.05 17.55 3.30
C GLY A 131 1.09 17.89 4.44
N LEU A 132 1.35 17.34 5.64
CA LEU A 132 0.56 17.59 6.85
C LEU A 132 0.60 19.06 7.28
N ALA A 133 1.72 19.77 7.08
CA ALA A 133 1.83 21.20 7.40
C ALA A 133 0.81 22.06 6.63
N LYS A 134 0.30 21.60 5.49
CA LYS A 134 -0.76 22.28 4.71
C LYS A 134 -2.16 22.04 5.27
N TYR A 135 -2.33 21.08 6.18
CA TYR A 135 -3.62 20.72 6.76
C TYR A 135 -3.75 21.27 8.19
N ARG A 136 -4.93 21.79 8.51
CA ARG A 136 -5.25 22.18 9.90
C ARG A 136 -5.41 20.92 10.75
N LEU A 137 -4.61 20.82 11.81
CA LEU A 137 -4.77 19.79 12.84
C LEU A 137 -6.22 19.82 13.36
N GLY A 138 -6.90 18.68 13.34
CA GLY A 138 -8.29 18.54 13.78
C GLY A 138 -9.35 18.69 12.69
N ALA A 139 -8.99 19.09 11.47
CA ALA A 139 -9.93 19.04 10.34
C ALA A 139 -10.37 17.57 10.12
N ASN A 140 -11.69 17.31 10.16
CA ASN A 140 -12.28 15.98 10.03
C ASN A 140 -11.84 14.94 11.10
N LEU A 141 -11.65 15.36 12.35
CA LEU A 141 -11.24 14.50 13.46
C LEU A 141 -12.04 13.19 13.58
N LYS A 142 -13.37 13.26 13.41
CA LYS A 142 -14.25 12.06 13.41
C LYS A 142 -13.85 11.03 12.34
N LEU A 143 -13.45 11.51 11.15
CA LEU A 143 -13.04 10.66 10.05
C LEU A 143 -11.71 9.97 10.37
N SER A 144 -10.73 10.75 10.84
CA SER A 144 -9.41 10.25 11.22
C SER A 144 -9.49 9.24 12.35
N LEU A 145 -10.28 9.52 13.40
CA LEU A 145 -10.50 8.60 14.53
C LEU A 145 -11.11 7.28 14.07
N ASN A 146 -12.09 7.32 13.16
CA ASN A 146 -12.68 6.10 12.61
C ASN A 146 -11.64 5.27 11.85
N ILE A 147 -10.85 5.88 10.96
CA ILE A 147 -9.79 5.17 10.22
C ILE A 147 -8.78 4.54 11.19
N THR A 148 -8.33 5.30 12.19
CA THR A 148 -7.39 4.82 13.21
C THR A 148 -7.97 3.64 13.98
N PHE A 149 -9.23 3.71 14.40
CA PHE A 149 -9.92 2.61 15.08
C PHE A 149 -9.99 1.36 14.21
N PHE A 150 -10.38 1.48 12.94
CA PHE A 150 -10.41 0.34 12.02
C PHE A 150 -9.02 -0.28 11.84
N LYS A 151 -7.97 0.54 11.67
CA LYS A 151 -6.61 0.08 11.43
C LYS A 151 -5.94 -0.56 12.65
N LEU A 152 -6.12 0.02 13.84
CA LEU A 152 -5.37 -0.39 15.04
C LEU A 152 -6.13 -1.35 15.94
N ILE A 153 -7.46 -1.40 15.84
CA ILE A 153 -8.29 -2.27 16.68
C ILE A 153 -9.00 -3.31 15.83
N LEU A 154 -9.81 -2.88 14.86
CA LEU A 154 -10.67 -3.83 14.15
C LEU A 154 -9.86 -4.81 13.28
N HIS A 155 -8.94 -4.33 12.45
CA HIS A 155 -8.16 -5.21 11.57
C HIS A 155 -7.31 -6.23 12.35
N PRO A 156 -6.51 -5.84 13.37
CA PRO A 156 -5.74 -6.81 14.15
C PRO A 156 -6.62 -7.82 14.87
N LEU A 157 -7.75 -7.40 15.46
CA LEU A 157 -8.67 -8.32 16.13
C LEU A 157 -9.31 -9.33 15.17
N ILE A 158 -9.68 -8.89 13.96
CA ILE A 158 -10.22 -9.81 12.95
C ILE A 158 -9.15 -10.82 12.53
N ILE A 159 -7.94 -10.35 12.19
CA ILE A 159 -6.83 -11.23 11.78
C ILE A 159 -6.50 -12.22 12.90
N TRP A 160 -6.42 -11.75 14.15
CA TRP A 160 -6.15 -12.57 15.31
C TRP A 160 -7.25 -13.60 15.57
N GLY A 161 -8.52 -13.20 15.46
CA GLY A 161 -9.66 -14.11 15.59
C GLY A 161 -9.67 -15.20 14.51
N VAL A 162 -9.36 -14.84 13.26
CA VAL A 162 -9.22 -15.80 12.15
C VAL A 162 -8.03 -16.74 12.40
N ALA A 163 -6.90 -16.22 12.86
CA ALA A 163 -5.72 -17.03 13.19
C ALA A 163 -6.02 -18.08 14.27
N LEU A 164 -6.76 -17.70 15.31
CA LEU A 164 -7.22 -18.62 16.36
C LEU A 164 -8.17 -19.70 15.82
N LEU A 165 -9.13 -19.31 14.97
CA LEU A 165 -10.08 -20.25 14.35
C LEU A 165 -9.40 -21.25 13.40
N MET A 166 -8.31 -20.83 12.74
CA MET A 166 -7.51 -21.67 11.86
C MET A 166 -6.47 -22.52 12.61
N GLY A 167 -6.34 -22.34 13.93
CA GLY A 167 -5.40 -23.11 14.75
C GLY A 167 -3.93 -22.84 14.42
N LEU A 168 -3.59 -21.61 13.98
CA LEU A 168 -2.23 -21.28 13.58
C LEU A 168 -1.25 -21.40 14.75
N PRO A 169 -0.01 -21.88 14.52
CA PRO A 169 1.03 -21.97 15.54
C PRO A 169 1.28 -20.65 16.30
N PRO A 170 1.79 -20.72 17.54
CA PRO A 170 2.08 -19.53 18.35
C PRO A 170 3.10 -18.57 17.70
N PHE A 171 3.95 -19.08 16.82
CA PHE A 171 4.92 -18.26 16.06
C PHE A 171 4.22 -17.30 15.09
N GLU A 172 3.11 -17.73 14.48
CA GLU A 172 2.35 -16.96 13.50
C GLU A 172 1.26 -16.07 14.15
N THR A 173 0.94 -16.34 15.42
CA THR A 173 -0.14 -15.65 16.16
C THR A 173 0.37 -14.55 17.11
N LYS A 174 1.69 -14.45 17.34
CA LYS A 174 2.29 -13.54 18.34
C LYS A 174 2.86 -12.21 17.79
N ALA A 175 2.48 -11.79 16.58
CA ALA A 175 2.91 -10.52 16.00
C ALA A 175 1.99 -9.35 16.36
#